data_AF-A0A9X2FW90-F1
#
_entry.id   AF-A0A9X2FW90-F1
#
_cell.length_a   1.000
_cell.length_b   1.000
_cell.length_c   1.000
_cell.angle_alpha   90.00
_cell.angle_beta   90.00
_cell.angle_gamma   90.00
#
_symmetry.space_group_name_H-M   'P 1'
#
loop_
_entity.id
_entity.type
_entity.pdbx_description
1 polymer ?
#
loop_
_entity_poly.entity_id
_entity_poly.type
_entity_poly.pdbx_seq_one_letter_code
_entity_poly.pdbx_strand_id
1 'polypeptide(L)'
;MSKTFFVKTVMTMSLLFSGIVMAEQKETLGDWDVHYSAFNSTSLSPAIATQYDLTRSASKGVINIAVLDKKTQKAQTPEVTGQVVNPLGQIQELDFQQVTEGDASYYLAQFEHSNAETLRFTIQVGEHQFKFNQEFWLND
;
A
#
# COMPACT_ATOMS: atom_id res chain seq x y z
N MET A 1 62.45 -13.10 14.11
CA MET A 1 62.06 -13.28 12.69
C MET A 1 61.39 -14.65 12.61
N SER A 2 60.16 -14.89 12.15
CA SER A 2 59.10 -14.17 11.40
C SER A 2 57.72 -14.71 11.88
N LYS A 3 56.67 -13.88 12.08
CA LYS A 3 55.49 -13.68 11.19
C LYS A 3 54.85 -15.00 10.69
N THR A 4 53.54 -15.29 10.71
CA THR A 4 52.28 -14.54 10.96
C THR A 4 51.11 -15.55 10.87
N PHE A 5 50.06 -15.32 11.68
CA PHE A 5 48.62 -15.49 11.39
C PHE A 5 48.15 -16.57 10.38
N PHE A 6 47.44 -17.59 10.88
CA PHE A 6 46.54 -18.44 10.09
C PHE A 6 45.11 -17.86 10.22
N VAL A 7 44.74 -16.94 9.33
CA VAL A 7 43.39 -16.36 9.29
C VAL A 7 42.43 -17.36 8.63
N LYS A 8 41.45 -17.81 9.42
CA LYS A 8 40.25 -18.54 8.98
C LYS A 8 39.54 -17.73 7.89
N THR A 9 39.48 -18.24 6.68
CA THR A 9 38.58 -17.70 5.64
C THR A 9 37.30 -18.53 5.67
N VAL A 10 36.30 -18.06 6.42
CA VAL A 10 34.91 -18.47 6.25
C VAL A 10 34.33 -17.54 5.20
N MET A 11 34.04 -18.07 4.02
CA MET A 11 33.34 -17.35 2.96
C MET A 11 31.85 -17.33 3.33
N THR A 12 31.43 -16.29 4.05
CA THR A 12 30.02 -16.08 4.38
C THR A 12 29.27 -15.63 3.11
N MET A 13 28.48 -16.54 2.55
CA MET A 13 27.50 -16.25 1.50
C MET A 13 26.27 -15.59 2.15
N SER A 14 26.29 -14.27 2.31
CA SER A 14 25.12 -13.49 2.74
C SER A 14 24.39 -12.89 1.54
N LEU A 15 23.61 -13.72 0.86
CA LEU A 15 22.58 -13.37 -0.12
C LEU A 15 21.44 -14.36 0.23
N LEU A 16 20.23 -13.99 0.64
CA LEU A 16 19.29 -13.04 0.09
C LEU A 16 18.25 -12.75 1.19
N PHE A 17 18.02 -11.49 1.55
CA PHE A 17 16.75 -11.08 2.15
C PHE A 17 16.05 -10.19 1.12
N SER A 18 15.53 -10.81 0.06
CA SER A 18 14.53 -10.17 -0.78
C SER A 18 13.22 -10.18 0.00
N GLY A 19 13.03 -9.19 0.86
CA GLY A 19 11.69 -8.86 1.33
C GLY A 19 10.82 -8.53 0.13
N ILE A 20 9.58 -9.00 0.11
CA ILE A 20 8.59 -8.59 -0.88
C ILE A 20 8.38 -7.09 -0.66
N VAL A 21 8.98 -6.26 -1.52
CA VAL A 21 8.71 -4.82 -1.53
C VAL A 21 7.32 -4.66 -2.10
N MET A 22 6.36 -4.27 -1.25
CA MET A 22 5.08 -3.77 -1.73
C MET A 22 5.38 -2.49 -2.51
N ALA A 23 5.06 -2.47 -3.80
CA ALA A 23 5.38 -1.35 -4.68
C ALA A 23 4.44 -0.18 -4.36
N GLU A 24 4.88 0.68 -3.44
CA GLU A 24 4.27 1.98 -3.21
C GLU A 24 4.38 2.85 -4.49
N GLN A 25 3.30 3.53 -4.84
CA GLN A 25 3.20 4.38 -6.02
C GLN A 25 2.87 5.81 -5.62
N LYS A 26 3.18 6.77 -6.51
CA LYS A 26 2.95 8.20 -6.27
C LYS A 26 2.40 8.89 -7.50
N GLU A 27 1.36 9.70 -7.32
CA GLU A 27 0.88 10.68 -8.29
C GLU A 27 1.06 12.10 -7.73
N THR A 28 1.43 13.06 -8.58
CA THR A 28 1.49 14.48 -8.18
C THR A 28 0.27 15.20 -8.74
N LEU A 29 -0.58 15.71 -7.85
CA LEU A 29 -1.84 16.39 -8.17
C LEU A 29 -1.82 17.82 -7.62
N GLY A 30 -1.61 18.80 -8.48
CA GLY A 30 -1.50 20.20 -8.07
C GLY A 30 -0.32 20.42 -7.10
N ASP A 31 -0.63 20.87 -5.88
CA ASP A 31 0.33 21.08 -4.79
C ASP A 31 0.52 19.84 -3.90
N TRP A 32 -0.10 18.70 -4.24
CA TRP A 32 -0.03 17.47 -3.47
C TRP A 32 0.78 16.37 -4.16
N ASP A 33 1.54 15.64 -3.35
CA ASP A 33 2.07 14.32 -3.69
C ASP A 33 1.18 13.28 -2.99
N VAL A 34 0.48 12.46 -3.80
CA VAL A 34 -0.44 11.41 -3.34
C VAL A 34 0.27 10.07 -3.46
N HIS A 35 0.63 9.51 -2.32
CA HIS A 35 1.23 8.18 -2.21
C HIS A 35 0.11 7.16 -2.03
N TYR A 36 0.16 6.05 -2.77
CA TYR A 36 -0.88 5.03 -2.70
C TYR A 36 -0.31 3.63 -2.86
N SER A 37 -1.02 2.68 -2.27
CA SER A 37 -0.76 1.25 -2.45
C SER A 37 -2.07 0.48 -2.31
N ALA A 38 -2.21 -0.58 -3.08
CA ALA A 38 -3.35 -1.50 -2.96
C ALA A 38 -2.81 -2.93 -2.87
N PHE A 39 -3.20 -3.66 -1.83
CA PHE A 39 -2.58 -4.95 -1.50
C PHE A 39 -3.54 -5.91 -0.78
N ASN A 40 -3.20 -7.20 -0.73
CA ASN A 40 -3.98 -8.22 -0.02
C ASN A 40 -4.04 -7.93 1.48
N SER A 41 -5.23 -7.97 2.06
CA SER A 41 -5.44 -7.72 3.50
C SER A 41 -4.68 -8.71 4.40
N THR A 42 -4.40 -9.92 3.92
CA THR A 42 -3.59 -10.92 4.63
C THR A 42 -2.16 -10.47 4.88
N SER A 43 -1.65 -9.52 4.09
CA SER A 43 -0.32 -8.90 4.30
C SER A 43 -0.25 -8.00 5.53
N LEU A 44 -1.40 -7.54 6.06
CA LEU A 44 -1.43 -6.81 7.33
C LEU A 44 -1.08 -7.74 8.48
N SER A 45 -0.37 -7.21 9.47
CA SER A 45 -0.23 -7.92 10.74
C SER A 45 -1.60 -8.00 11.44
N PRO A 46 -1.85 -9.04 12.26
CA PRO A 46 -3.09 -9.13 13.03
C PRO A 46 -3.35 -7.90 13.91
N ALA A 47 -2.30 -7.29 14.47
CA ALA A 47 -2.42 -6.11 15.30
C ALA A 47 -2.93 -4.89 14.53
N ILE A 48 -2.37 -4.63 13.34
CA ILE A 48 -2.79 -3.50 12.49
C ILE A 48 -4.20 -3.71 11.97
N ALA A 49 -4.54 -4.94 11.57
CA ALA A 49 -5.88 -5.29 11.15
C ALA A 49 -6.91 -5.02 12.26
N THR A 50 -6.65 -5.48 13.48
CA THR A 50 -7.53 -5.22 14.63
C THR A 50 -7.58 -3.74 14.99
N GLN A 51 -6.45 -3.02 14.94
CA GLN A 51 -6.38 -1.60 15.29
C GLN A 51 -7.28 -0.73 14.40
N TYR A 52 -7.42 -1.10 13.12
CA TYR A 52 -8.19 -0.36 12.12
C TYR A 52 -9.48 -1.05 11.68
N ASP A 53 -9.93 -2.06 12.44
CA ASP A 53 -11.13 -2.85 12.14
C ASP A 53 -11.16 -3.41 10.70
N LEU A 54 -9.99 -3.81 10.20
CA LEU A 54 -9.80 -4.39 8.89
C LEU A 54 -9.87 -5.92 8.97
N THR A 55 -10.83 -6.52 8.26
CA THR A 55 -10.90 -7.97 8.13
C THR A 55 -9.78 -8.49 7.23
N ARG A 56 -8.98 -9.43 7.75
CA ARG A 56 -7.99 -10.18 6.95
C ARG A 56 -8.68 -11.37 6.28
N SER A 57 -8.61 -11.43 4.96
CA SER A 57 -9.14 -12.53 4.13
C SER A 57 -8.38 -12.62 2.82
N ALA A 58 -8.23 -13.84 2.28
CA ALA A 58 -7.62 -14.06 0.97
C ALA A 58 -8.38 -13.38 -0.19
N SER A 59 -9.66 -13.05 0.01
CA SER A 59 -10.51 -12.35 -0.98
C SER A 59 -10.64 -10.84 -0.72
N LYS A 60 -9.95 -10.30 0.29
CA LYS A 60 -10.05 -8.89 0.66
C LYS A 60 -8.74 -8.18 0.39
N GLY A 61 -8.84 -7.05 -0.29
CA GLY A 61 -7.75 -6.09 -0.44
C GLY A 61 -7.94 -4.86 0.43
N VAL A 62 -6.85 -4.13 0.62
CA VAL A 62 -6.80 -2.85 1.31
C VAL A 62 -6.11 -1.86 0.38
N ILE A 63 -6.72 -0.69 0.20
CA ILE A 63 -6.07 0.46 -0.40
C ILE A 63 -5.68 1.44 0.71
N ASN A 64 -4.44 1.92 0.64
CA ASN A 64 -3.91 2.97 1.49
C ASN A 64 -3.57 4.18 0.62
N ILE A 65 -3.99 5.37 1.05
CA ILE A 65 -3.66 6.65 0.43
C ILE A 65 -3.10 7.59 1.49
N ALA A 66 -1.95 8.18 1.21
CA ALA A 66 -1.37 9.29 1.97
C ALA A 66 -1.27 10.52 1.08
N VAL A 67 -1.65 11.68 1.58
CA VAL A 67 -1.54 12.94 0.84
C VAL A 67 -0.54 13.84 1.56
N LEU A 68 0.50 14.26 0.85
CA LEU A 68 1.54 15.13 1.36
C LEU A 68 1.58 16.44 0.56
N ASP A 69 1.88 17.54 1.22
CA ASP A 69 2.25 18.77 0.52
C ASP A 69 3.55 18.53 -0.25
N LYS A 70 3.53 18.79 -1.56
CA LYS A 70 4.64 18.47 -2.46
C LYS A 70 5.97 19.10 -2.04
N LYS A 71 5.94 20.31 -1.45
CA LYS A 71 7.16 21.07 -1.12
C LYS A 71 7.69 20.76 0.27
N THR A 72 6.80 20.73 1.25
CA THR A 72 7.12 20.59 2.67
C THR A 72 7.07 19.14 3.13
N GLN A 73 6.46 18.26 2.35
CA GLN A 73 6.24 16.84 2.66
C GLN A 73 5.43 16.62 3.95
N LYS A 74 4.67 17.63 4.38
CA LYS A 74 3.78 17.55 5.53
C LYS A 74 2.46 16.90 5.14
N ALA A 75 1.93 16.02 6.00
CA ALA A 75 0.64 15.40 5.81
C ALA A 75 -0.47 16.45 5.57
N GLN A 76 -1.30 16.19 4.58
CA GLN A 76 -2.49 16.95 4.23
C GLN A 76 -3.70 16.03 4.36
N THR A 77 -4.86 16.61 4.67
CA THR A 77 -6.08 15.84 4.93
C THR A 77 -7.25 16.32 4.07
N PRO A 78 -7.13 16.31 2.72
CA PRO A 78 -8.26 16.63 1.85
C PRO A 78 -9.34 15.53 1.91
N GLU A 79 -10.52 15.80 1.35
CA GLU A 79 -11.50 14.75 1.14
C GLU A 79 -10.96 13.71 0.14
N VAL A 80 -11.09 12.43 0.47
CA VAL A 80 -10.70 11.31 -0.38
C VAL A 80 -11.91 10.39 -0.57
N THR A 81 -12.28 10.17 -1.82
CA THR A 81 -13.33 9.23 -2.21
C THR A 81 -12.84 8.38 -3.38
N GLY A 82 -13.54 7.30 -3.69
CA GLY A 82 -13.17 6.50 -4.84
C GLY A 82 -14.01 5.25 -5.00
N GLN A 83 -13.74 4.58 -6.11
CA GLN A 83 -14.38 3.33 -6.47
C GLN A 83 -13.35 2.39 -7.11
N VAL A 84 -13.65 1.11 -7.06
CA VAL A 84 -12.91 0.07 -7.78
C VAL A 84 -13.86 -0.73 -8.66
N VAL A 85 -13.41 -1.01 -9.89
CA VAL A 85 -14.20 -1.72 -10.89
C VAL A 85 -13.47 -2.98 -11.33
N ASN A 86 -14.15 -4.12 -11.24
CA ASN A 86 -13.60 -5.39 -11.70
C ASN A 86 -13.72 -5.58 -13.22
N PRO A 87 -13.14 -6.65 -13.81
CA PRO A 87 -13.25 -6.91 -15.25
C PRO A 87 -14.67 -7.13 -15.74
N LEU A 88 -15.58 -7.61 -14.87
CA LEU A 88 -17.00 -7.80 -15.16
C LEU A 88 -17.80 -6.48 -15.14
N GLY A 89 -17.16 -5.36 -14.80
CA GLY A 89 -17.80 -4.04 -14.73
C GLY A 89 -18.59 -3.80 -13.45
N GLN A 90 -18.45 -4.67 -12.45
CA GLN A 90 -19.06 -4.46 -11.14
C GLN A 90 -18.28 -3.39 -10.38
N ILE A 91 -19.01 -2.41 -9.84
CA ILE A 91 -18.47 -1.27 -9.11
C ILE A 91 -18.57 -1.55 -7.62
N GLN A 92 -17.49 -1.27 -6.89
CA GLN A 92 -17.46 -1.21 -5.43
C GLN A 92 -17.04 0.20 -5.02
N GLU A 93 -17.88 0.88 -4.23
CA GLU A 93 -17.51 2.15 -3.59
C GLU A 93 -16.50 1.87 -2.48
N LEU A 94 -15.47 2.71 -2.37
CA LEU A 94 -14.43 2.60 -1.36
C LEU A 94 -14.82 3.47 -0.15
N ASP A 95 -15.16 2.81 0.95
CA ASP A 95 -15.45 3.48 2.22
C ASP A 95 -14.14 3.78 2.96
N PHE A 96 -13.64 5.00 2.78
CA PHE A 96 -12.38 5.44 3.36
C PHE A 96 -12.54 5.89 4.81
N GLN A 97 -11.84 5.20 5.72
CA GLN A 97 -11.59 5.70 7.06
C GLN A 97 -10.27 6.48 7.10
N GLN A 98 -10.31 7.69 7.67
CA GLN A 98 -9.11 8.47 7.91
C GLN A 98 -8.48 8.05 9.25
N VAL A 99 -7.19 7.75 9.20
CA VAL A 99 -6.36 7.37 10.35
C VAL A 99 -5.29 8.43 10.55
N THR A 100 -5.01 8.77 11.81
CA THR A 100 -3.95 9.72 12.18
C THR A 100 -3.05 9.11 13.25
N GLU A 101 -1.75 9.03 12.97
CA GLU A 101 -0.72 8.56 13.90
C GLU A 101 0.41 9.58 13.98
N GLY A 102 0.47 10.32 15.09
CA GLY A 102 1.43 11.42 15.25
C GLY A 102 1.21 12.49 14.18
N ASP A 103 2.23 12.73 13.35
CA ASP A 103 2.20 13.71 12.26
C ASP A 103 1.78 13.10 10.90
N ALA A 104 1.49 11.79 10.86
CA ALA A 104 1.06 11.11 9.64
C ALA A 104 -0.45 10.92 9.60
N SER A 105 -1.04 11.05 8.41
CA SER A 105 -2.45 10.75 8.18
C SER A 105 -2.63 9.95 6.89
N TYR A 106 -3.51 8.95 6.95
CA TYR A 106 -3.74 7.98 5.88
C TYR A 106 -5.23 7.72 5.72
N TYR A 107 -5.65 7.34 4.52
CA TYR A 107 -6.99 6.88 4.20
C TYR A 107 -6.93 5.40 3.85
N LEU A 108 -7.68 4.58 4.59
CA LEU A 108 -7.76 3.14 4.39
C LEU A 108 -9.16 2.77 3.93
N ALA A 109 -9.29 1.93 2.90
CA ALA A 109 -10.55 1.32 2.51
C ALA A 109 -10.36 -0.17 2.18
N GLN A 110 -11.38 -0.98 2.43
CA GLN A 110 -11.42 -2.38 2.01
C GLN A 110 -12.19 -2.56 0.71
N PHE A 111 -11.81 -3.57 -0.07
CA PHE A 111 -12.55 -4.02 -1.23
C PHE A 111 -12.46 -5.55 -1.35
N GLU A 112 -13.43 -6.14 -2.03
CA GLU A 112 -13.38 -7.56 -2.37
C GLU A 112 -12.70 -7.76 -3.72
N HIS A 113 -12.00 -8.88 -3.84
CA HIS A 113 -11.47 -9.37 -5.10
C HIS A 113 -11.57 -10.90 -5.18
N SER A 114 -11.46 -11.40 -6.39
CA SER A 114 -11.37 -12.78 -6.78
C SER A 114 -9.93 -13.13 -7.18
N ASN A 115 -9.72 -14.36 -7.64
CA ASN A 115 -8.39 -14.81 -8.00
C ASN A 115 -7.98 -14.30 -9.39
N ALA A 116 -6.74 -13.84 -9.51
CA ALA A 116 -6.12 -13.47 -10.78
C ALA A 116 -6.93 -12.43 -11.55
N GLU A 117 -7.34 -11.35 -10.87
CA GLU A 117 -8.10 -10.27 -11.52
C GLU A 117 -7.39 -8.93 -11.44
N THR A 118 -7.51 -8.15 -12.52
CA THR A 118 -7.05 -6.76 -12.55
C THR A 118 -8.19 -5.83 -12.21
N LEU A 119 -8.08 -5.18 -11.06
CA LEU A 119 -9.00 -4.17 -10.59
C LEU A 119 -8.59 -2.79 -11.10
N ARG A 120 -9.59 -1.97 -11.45
CA ARG A 120 -9.40 -0.60 -11.97
C ARG A 120 -9.90 0.39 -10.93
N PHE A 121 -8.97 1.13 -10.33
CA PHE A 121 -9.26 2.11 -9.30
C PHE A 121 -9.46 3.49 -9.92
N THR A 122 -10.43 4.23 -9.39
CA THR A 122 -10.58 5.67 -9.63
C THR A 122 -10.68 6.36 -8.29
N ILE A 123 -9.72 7.22 -8.00
CA ILE A 123 -9.57 7.89 -6.71
C ILE A 123 -9.69 9.38 -6.93
N GLN A 124 -10.53 10.02 -6.11
CA GLN A 124 -10.70 11.46 -6.04
C GLN A 124 -10.02 11.97 -4.78
N VAL A 125 -9.21 13.02 -4.90
CA VAL A 125 -8.51 13.70 -3.81
C VAL A 125 -8.79 15.19 -3.97
N GLY A 126 -9.68 15.73 -3.13
CA GLY A 126 -10.25 17.06 -3.34
C GLY A 126 -10.86 17.21 -4.74
N GLU A 127 -10.40 18.20 -5.50
CA GLU A 127 -10.85 18.43 -6.88
C GLU A 127 -10.10 17.58 -7.93
N HIS A 128 -9.06 16.86 -7.53
CA HIS A 128 -8.21 16.09 -8.44
C HIS A 128 -8.60 14.61 -8.47
N GLN A 129 -8.31 13.95 -9.59
CA GLN A 129 -8.58 12.53 -9.79
C GLN A 129 -7.38 11.82 -10.39
N PHE A 130 -7.11 10.59 -9.95
CA PHE A 130 -6.19 9.69 -10.63
C PHE A 130 -6.78 8.28 -10.77
N LYS A 131 -6.18 7.48 -11.66
CA LYS A 131 -6.62 6.12 -11.96
C LYS A 131 -5.41 5.21 -12.06
N PHE A 132 -5.55 4.00 -11.56
CA PHE A 132 -4.53 2.98 -11.69
C PHE A 132 -5.18 1.58 -11.75
N ASN A 133 -4.41 0.63 -12.25
CA ASN A 133 -4.81 -0.77 -12.31
C ASN A 133 -3.89 -1.58 -11.41
N GLN A 134 -4.45 -2.56 -10.70
CA GLN A 134 -3.67 -3.47 -9.86
C GLN A 134 -4.23 -4.89 -9.99
N GLU A 135 -3.33 -5.85 -10.18
CA GLU A 135 -3.68 -7.27 -10.22
C GLU A 135 -3.67 -7.86 -8.81
N PHE A 136 -4.69 -8.66 -8.51
CA PHE A 136 -4.87 -9.36 -7.25
C PHE A 136 -5.00 -10.87 -7.45
N TRP A 137 -4.43 -11.60 -6.50
CA TRP A 137 -4.46 -13.05 -6.40
C TRP A 137 -4.99 -13.39 -5.00
N LEU A 138 -5.75 -14.47 -4.89
CA LEU A 138 -6.12 -14.97 -3.56
C LEU A 138 -4.85 -15.43 -2.85
N ASN A 139 -4.60 -14.91 -1.65
CA ASN A 139 -3.41 -15.23 -0.86
C ASN A 139 -3.77 -15.44 0.61
N ASP A 140 -3.34 -16.57 1.16
CA ASP A 140 -3.52 -16.95 2.57
C ASP A 140 -2.53 -16.25 3.52
#